data_AF-A0A6M3LJX7-F1
#
_entry.id   AF-A0A6M3LJX7-F1
#
_cell.length_a   1.000
_cell.length_b   1.000
_cell.length_c   1.000
_cell.angle_alpha   90.00
_cell.angle_beta   90.00
_cell.angle_gamma   90.00
#
_symmetry.space_group_name_H-M   'P 1'
#
loop_
_entity.id
_entity.type
_entity.pdbx_description
1 polymer ?
#
loop_
_entity_poly.entity_id
_entity_poly.type
_entity_poly.pdbx_seq_one_letter_code
_entity_poly.pdbx_strand_id
1 'polypeptide(L)'
;MTGGVKGSWQAVVDNIRELSKEVYVTLGMVFNEENVISCIEAVLYADSLNPSDIRIIPSAQYNKALTLLADLPTEILSKYPILRYRIINLRNGTPVRGIQDYDSHQCPLVLDDMFVAAGYHFPCVIYMREGGEPIGKINTNTRKERYAWFKNHNTHADNICRQNCLDVCREYNNAWESYRSAQ
;
A
#
# COMPACT_ATOMS: atom_id res chain seq x y z
N MET A 1 -7.58 -5.29 14.32
CA MET A 1 -8.97 -5.68 14.65
C MET A 1 -8.97 -7.13 15.14
N THR A 2 -8.78 -7.31 16.44
CA THR A 2 -9.01 -8.54 17.25
C THR A 2 -9.03 -8.18 18.75
N GLY A 3 -8.97 -6.88 19.10
CA GLY A 3 -8.81 -6.45 20.48
C GLY A 3 -10.02 -6.84 21.32
N GLY A 4 -9.80 -7.58 22.40
CA GLY A 4 -10.81 -7.85 23.42
C GLY A 4 -11.66 -9.11 23.24
N VAL A 5 -11.53 -9.86 22.14
CA VAL A 5 -12.27 -11.12 21.95
C VAL A 5 -11.34 -12.32 22.17
N LYS A 6 -11.54 -13.05 23.28
CA LYS A 6 -10.76 -14.24 23.63
C LYS A 6 -10.80 -15.25 22.47
N GLY A 7 -9.63 -15.75 22.05
CA GLY A 7 -9.49 -16.74 20.97
C GLY A 7 -9.52 -16.17 19.55
N SER A 8 -9.89 -14.91 19.34
CA SER A 8 -9.94 -14.31 17.99
C SER A 8 -8.59 -14.29 17.28
N TRP A 9 -7.51 -14.06 18.03
CA TRP A 9 -6.15 -14.12 17.49
C TRP A 9 -5.80 -15.52 16.97
N GLN A 10 -6.09 -16.56 17.76
CA GLN A 10 -5.82 -17.94 17.38
C GLN A 10 -6.60 -18.32 16.12
N ALA A 11 -7.87 -17.94 16.04
CA ALA A 11 -8.68 -18.17 14.85
C ALA A 11 -8.09 -17.49 13.60
N VAL A 12 -7.57 -16.26 13.72
CA VAL A 12 -6.90 -15.57 12.60
C VAL A 12 -5.64 -16.32 12.18
N VAL A 13 -4.81 -16.73 13.12
CA VAL A 13 -3.56 -17.47 12.87
C VAL A 13 -3.82 -18.81 12.19
N ASP A 14 -4.79 -19.57 12.69
CA ASP A 14 -5.13 -20.88 12.14
C ASP A 14 -5.72 -20.74 10.73
N ASN A 15 -6.58 -19.74 10.50
CA ASN A 15 -7.09 -19.43 9.17
C ASN A 15 -5.97 -19.08 8.19
N ILE A 16 -4.97 -18.28 8.59
CA ILE A 16 -3.82 -17.96 7.73
C ILE A 16 -3.09 -19.23 7.35
N ARG A 17 -2.80 -20.12 8.31
CA ARG A 17 -2.06 -21.36 8.06
C ARG A 17 -2.81 -22.30 7.12
N GLU A 18 -4.12 -22.47 7.32
CA GLU A 18 -4.92 -23.34 6.44
C GLU A 18 -5.06 -22.73 5.04
N LEU A 19 -5.39 -21.44 4.94
CA LEU A 19 -5.54 -20.78 3.64
C LEU A 19 -4.24 -20.74 2.85
N SER A 20 -3.09 -20.57 3.50
CA SER A 20 -1.80 -20.50 2.79
C SER A 20 -1.37 -21.81 2.13
N LYS A 21 -2.04 -22.94 2.45
CA LYS A 21 -1.85 -24.22 1.75
C LYS A 21 -2.61 -24.29 0.43
N GLU A 22 -3.70 -23.55 0.32
CA GLU A 22 -4.69 -23.68 -0.77
C GLU A 22 -4.68 -22.48 -1.72
N VAL A 23 -4.39 -21.28 -1.20
CA VAL A 23 -4.52 -20.02 -1.94
C VAL A 23 -3.37 -19.07 -1.68
N TYR A 24 -3.22 -18.09 -2.57
CA TYR A 24 -2.24 -17.02 -2.40
C TYR A 24 -2.65 -16.11 -1.23
N VAL A 25 -1.84 -16.09 -0.18
CA VAL A 25 -2.08 -15.31 1.04
C VAL A 25 -0.95 -14.31 1.24
N THR A 26 -1.29 -13.03 1.40
CA THR A 26 -0.32 -12.00 1.79
C THR A 26 -0.62 -11.47 3.18
N LEU A 27 0.40 -11.37 4.04
CA LEU A 27 0.25 -10.75 5.36
C LEU A 27 0.66 -9.29 5.32
N GLY A 28 -0.30 -8.41 5.58
CA GLY A 28 -0.08 -6.98 5.72
C GLY A 28 0.30 -6.59 7.15
N MET A 29 1.44 -5.94 7.32
CA MET A 29 1.95 -5.50 8.61
C MET A 29 2.17 -3.99 8.60
N VAL A 30 1.77 -3.31 9.67
CA VAL A 30 1.92 -1.87 9.84
C VAL A 30 2.76 -1.60 11.08
N PHE A 31 3.88 -0.89 10.89
CA PHE A 31 4.77 -0.52 11.99
C PHE A 31 4.66 0.96 12.34
N ASN A 32 4.69 1.27 13.63
CA ASN A 32 4.67 2.61 14.21
C ASN A 32 5.77 2.71 15.27
N GLU A 33 5.86 3.86 15.95
CA GLU A 33 6.85 4.09 17.00
C GLU A 33 6.80 3.06 18.14
N GLU A 34 5.61 2.54 18.46
CA GLU A 34 5.38 1.65 19.59
C GLU A 34 5.84 0.20 19.30
N ASN A 35 5.78 -0.24 18.05
CA ASN A 35 6.04 -1.63 17.68
C ASN A 35 7.22 -1.83 16.72
N VAL A 36 7.87 -0.74 16.27
CA VAL A 36 9.02 -0.83 15.36
C VAL A 36 10.18 -1.61 15.98
N ILE A 37 10.35 -1.57 17.30
CA ILE A 37 11.46 -2.26 18.00
C ILE A 37 11.35 -3.78 17.84
N SER A 38 10.13 -4.34 17.76
CA SER A 38 9.89 -5.77 17.57
C SER A 38 9.62 -6.16 16.12
N CYS A 39 9.92 -5.29 15.15
CA CYS A 39 9.54 -5.51 13.76
C CYS A 39 10.17 -6.75 13.12
N ILE A 40 11.43 -7.08 13.44
CA ILE A 40 12.10 -8.29 12.95
C ILE A 40 11.39 -9.54 13.47
N GLU A 41 11.16 -9.62 14.78
CA GLU A 41 10.45 -10.75 15.41
C GLU A 41 9.05 -10.92 14.82
N ALA A 42 8.33 -9.82 14.61
CA ALA A 42 7.01 -9.85 14.00
C ALA A 42 7.04 -10.39 12.57
N VAL A 43 8.04 -10.04 11.76
CA VAL A 43 8.21 -10.57 10.39
C VAL A 43 8.57 -12.05 10.42
N LEU A 44 9.44 -12.49 11.33
CA LEU A 44 9.79 -13.91 11.48
C LEU A 44 8.60 -14.74 11.97
N TYR A 45 7.78 -14.18 12.85
CA TYR A 45 6.52 -14.80 13.25
C TYR A 45 5.57 -14.92 12.05
N ALA A 46 5.42 -13.87 11.25
CA ALA A 46 4.61 -13.91 10.04
C ALA A 46 5.13 -14.96 9.03
N ASP A 47 6.44 -15.09 8.85
CA ASP A 47 7.05 -16.15 8.03
C ASP A 47 6.68 -17.56 8.52
N SER A 48 6.63 -17.77 9.84
CA SER A 48 6.25 -19.06 10.44
C SER A 48 4.81 -19.49 10.14
N LEU A 49 3.95 -18.56 9.68
CA LEU A 49 2.59 -18.86 9.23
C LEU A 49 2.54 -19.33 7.78
N ASN A 50 3.69 -19.32 7.10
CA ASN A 50 3.90 -19.71 5.71
C ASN A 50 2.99 -19.00 4.68
N PRO A 51 2.86 -17.66 4.73
CA PRO A 51 2.14 -16.93 3.69
C PRO A 51 2.87 -17.00 2.35
N SER A 52 2.21 -16.58 1.29
CA SER A 52 2.83 -16.41 -0.02
C SER A 52 3.71 -15.16 -0.11
N ASP A 53 3.38 -14.09 0.64
CA ASP A 53 4.23 -12.91 0.77
C ASP A 53 3.90 -12.08 2.03
N ILE A 54 4.81 -11.16 2.39
CA ILE A 54 4.68 -10.25 3.54
C ILE A 54 4.81 -8.82 3.04
N ARG A 55 3.77 -8.01 3.28
CA ARG A 55 3.74 -6.59 2.93
C ARG A 55 3.86 -5.75 4.19
N ILE A 56 5.00 -5.09 4.36
CA ILE A 56 5.23 -4.15 5.46
C ILE A 56 5.06 -2.71 4.97
N ILE A 57 4.48 -1.86 5.83
CA ILE A 57 4.46 -0.40 5.64
C ILE A 57 4.61 0.31 7.00
N PRO A 58 5.22 1.51 7.04
CA PRO A 58 5.04 2.41 8.17
C PRO A 58 3.58 2.91 8.24
N SER A 59 3.11 3.19 9.46
CA SER A 59 1.85 3.92 9.64
C SER A 59 1.95 5.32 9.03
N ALA A 60 0.81 5.92 8.70
CA ALA A 60 0.81 7.28 8.15
C ALA A 60 1.42 8.30 9.13
N GLN A 61 1.20 8.09 10.44
CA GLN A 61 1.70 8.94 11.52
C GLN A 61 3.19 8.69 11.82
N TYR A 62 3.75 7.55 11.42
CA TYR A 62 5.13 7.16 11.61
C TYR A 62 5.83 6.96 10.26
N ASN A 63 5.81 7.97 9.39
CA ASN A 63 6.42 7.92 8.05
C ASN A 63 7.96 8.01 8.08
N LYS A 64 8.61 7.19 8.90
CA LYS A 64 10.06 7.06 9.01
C LYS A 64 10.52 5.77 8.32
N ALA A 65 11.78 5.75 7.89
CA ALA A 65 12.40 4.54 7.38
C ALA A 65 12.42 3.46 8.49
N LEU A 66 11.98 2.25 8.17
CA LEU A 66 12.00 1.09 9.08
C LEU A 66 13.40 0.46 9.08
N THR A 67 14.40 1.22 9.52
CA THR A 67 15.82 0.85 9.38
C THR A 67 16.18 -0.48 10.05
N LEU A 68 15.51 -0.85 11.15
CA LEU A 68 15.71 -2.13 11.82
C LEU A 68 15.42 -3.34 10.91
N LEU A 69 14.53 -3.21 9.92
CA LEU A 69 14.23 -4.30 8.99
C LEU A 69 15.35 -4.50 7.94
N ALA A 70 16.35 -3.62 7.90
CA ALA A 70 17.54 -3.84 7.10
C ALA A 70 18.33 -5.06 7.57
N ASP A 71 18.16 -5.50 8.82
CA ASP A 71 18.85 -6.66 9.41
C ASP A 71 18.08 -7.98 9.22
N LEU A 72 17.01 -7.98 8.42
CA LEU A 72 16.28 -9.21 8.11
C LEU A 72 17.19 -10.25 7.41
N PRO A 73 17.07 -11.54 7.76
CA PRO A 73 17.86 -12.60 7.13
C PRO A 73 17.64 -12.66 5.61
N THR A 74 18.70 -12.95 4.85
CA THR A 74 18.66 -12.92 3.38
C THR A 74 17.75 -13.99 2.80
N GLU A 75 17.61 -15.12 3.49
CA GLU A 75 16.69 -16.20 3.17
C GLU A 75 15.22 -15.74 3.19
N ILE A 76 14.84 -14.89 4.15
CA ILE A 76 13.49 -14.31 4.24
C ILE A 76 13.25 -13.36 3.06
N LEU A 77 14.23 -12.50 2.75
CA LEU A 77 14.14 -11.58 1.61
C LEU A 77 14.13 -12.32 0.26
N SER A 78 14.76 -13.49 0.17
CA SER A 78 14.75 -14.28 -1.06
C SER A 78 13.42 -15.01 -1.26
N LYS A 79 12.73 -15.35 -0.17
CA LYS A 79 11.43 -16.03 -0.18
C LYS A 79 10.28 -15.11 -0.60
N TYR A 80 10.34 -13.83 -0.28
CA TYR A 80 9.20 -12.90 -0.35
C TYR A 80 9.48 -11.68 -1.24
N PRO A 81 9.07 -11.71 -2.52
CA PRO A 81 9.34 -10.63 -3.48
C PRO A 81 8.82 -9.25 -3.05
N ILE A 82 7.60 -9.15 -2.49
CA ILE A 82 7.03 -7.87 -2.06
C ILE A 82 7.79 -7.34 -0.84
N LEU A 83 8.10 -8.22 0.13
CA LEU A 83 8.93 -7.85 1.26
C LEU A 83 10.31 -7.35 0.80
N ARG A 84 10.96 -8.09 -0.10
CA ARG A 84 12.27 -7.73 -0.67
C ARG A 84 12.25 -6.38 -1.34
N TYR A 85 11.29 -6.14 -2.23
CA TYR A 85 11.09 -4.85 -2.89
C TYR A 85 11.04 -3.72 -1.85
N ARG A 86 10.23 -3.90 -0.80
CA ARG A 86 10.06 -2.92 0.25
C ARG A 86 11.35 -2.66 1.04
N ILE A 87 12.08 -3.72 1.41
CA ILE A 87 13.35 -3.60 2.15
C ILE A 87 14.43 -2.93 1.31
N ILE A 88 14.53 -3.27 0.02
CA ILE A 88 15.48 -2.61 -0.90
C ILE A 88 15.17 -1.11 -1.01
N ASN A 89 13.91 -0.73 -1.22
CA ASN A 89 13.51 0.68 -1.28
C ASN A 89 13.81 1.42 0.04
N LEU A 90 13.58 0.78 1.18
CA LEU A 90 13.93 1.35 2.49
C LEU A 90 15.44 1.55 2.64
N ARG A 91 16.26 0.57 2.22
CA ARG A 91 17.73 0.67 2.26
C ARG A 91 18.26 1.78 1.35
N ASN A 92 17.57 2.05 0.25
CA ASN A 92 17.91 3.13 -0.69
C ASN A 92 17.40 4.51 -0.23
N GLY A 93 16.72 4.59 0.92
CA GLY A 93 16.14 5.84 1.43
C GLY A 93 14.87 6.29 0.70
N THR A 94 14.26 5.44 -0.11
CA THR A 94 13.01 5.76 -0.81
C THR A 94 11.87 5.87 0.21
N PRO A 95 11.21 7.04 0.32
CA PRO A 95 10.08 7.18 1.23
C PRO A 95 8.92 6.31 0.76
N VAL A 96 8.19 5.70 1.70
CA VAL A 96 7.04 4.85 1.37
C VAL A 96 5.84 5.68 0.91
N ARG A 97 5.69 6.89 1.46
CA ARG A 97 4.56 7.79 1.21
C ARG A 97 5.04 9.14 0.72
N GLY A 98 4.18 9.76 -0.08
CA GLY A 98 4.27 11.15 -0.49
C GLY A 98 4.93 11.32 -1.85
N ILE A 99 4.37 12.19 -2.68
CA ILE A 99 4.86 12.51 -4.02
C ILE A 99 6.16 13.31 -3.91
N GLN A 100 7.13 13.00 -4.77
CA GLN A 100 8.38 13.74 -4.95
C GLN A 100 8.27 14.69 -6.14
N ASP A 101 9.15 15.67 -6.21
CA ASP A 101 9.13 16.70 -7.27
C ASP A 101 9.24 16.12 -8.69
N TYR A 102 9.84 14.94 -8.84
CA TYR A 102 10.01 14.25 -10.12
C TYR A 102 8.88 13.26 -10.46
N ASP A 103 7.91 13.06 -9.55
CA ASP A 103 6.81 12.13 -9.78
C ASP A 103 5.71 12.77 -10.65
N SER A 104 4.90 11.92 -11.29
CA SER A 104 3.86 12.35 -12.22
C SER A 104 2.81 13.25 -11.59
N HIS A 105 2.43 14.30 -12.34
CA HIS A 105 1.33 15.20 -12.02
C HIS A 105 -0.06 14.61 -12.28
N GLN A 106 -0.11 13.45 -12.95
CA GLN A 106 -1.36 12.75 -13.26
C GLN A 106 -1.39 11.38 -12.55
N CYS A 107 -2.59 10.92 -12.22
CA CYS A 107 -2.80 9.62 -11.59
C CYS A 107 -3.56 8.68 -12.54
N PRO A 108 -2.90 8.05 -13.52
CA PRO A 108 -3.54 7.06 -14.42
C PRO A 108 -4.10 5.86 -13.65
N LEU A 109 -3.59 5.56 -12.45
CA LEU A 109 -4.12 4.50 -11.59
C LEU A 109 -5.63 4.63 -11.35
N VAL A 110 -6.19 5.85 -11.36
CA VAL A 110 -7.64 6.09 -11.23
C VAL A 110 -8.48 5.43 -12.33
N LEU A 111 -7.87 5.12 -13.47
CA LEU A 111 -8.55 4.50 -14.60
C LEU A 111 -8.66 2.98 -14.43
N ASP A 112 -7.76 2.37 -13.66
CA ASP A 112 -7.64 0.92 -13.50
C ASP A 112 -8.09 0.43 -12.12
N ASP A 113 -7.78 1.19 -11.07
CA ASP A 113 -8.23 0.92 -9.70
C ASP A 113 -9.42 1.81 -9.36
N MET A 114 -10.34 1.32 -8.54
CA MET A 114 -11.50 2.05 -8.05
C MET A 114 -11.86 1.59 -6.63
N PHE A 115 -11.97 2.56 -5.73
CA PHE A 115 -12.50 2.30 -4.39
C PHE A 115 -13.95 2.75 -4.28
N VAL A 116 -14.81 1.89 -3.73
CA VAL A 116 -16.25 2.17 -3.56
C VAL A 116 -16.62 2.06 -2.09
N ALA A 117 -17.26 3.10 -1.56
CA ALA A 117 -17.81 3.11 -0.21
C ALA A 117 -19.14 3.86 -0.18
N ALA A 118 -20.14 3.28 0.49
CA ALA A 118 -21.47 3.85 0.65
C ALA A 118 -22.13 4.34 -0.66
N GLY A 119 -21.88 3.65 -1.78
CA GLY A 119 -22.42 4.00 -3.10
C GLY A 119 -21.67 5.12 -3.83
N TYR A 120 -20.57 5.63 -3.27
CA TYR A 120 -19.67 6.60 -3.90
C TYR A 120 -18.39 5.94 -4.39
N HIS A 121 -17.79 6.48 -5.44
CA HIS A 121 -16.49 6.06 -5.95
C HIS A 121 -15.43 7.13 -5.74
N PHE A 122 -14.25 6.68 -5.32
CA PHE A 122 -13.08 7.49 -4.98
C PHE A 122 -11.94 7.18 -5.94
N PRO A 123 -10.95 8.08 -6.11
CA PRO A 123 -9.88 7.81 -7.06
C PRO A 123 -9.06 6.59 -6.66
N CYS A 124 -8.79 6.42 -5.36
CA CYS A 124 -8.17 5.23 -4.78
C CYS A 124 -8.55 5.08 -3.30
N VAL A 125 -8.17 3.95 -2.69
CA VAL A 125 -8.43 3.69 -1.26
C VAL A 125 -7.70 4.63 -0.32
N ILE A 126 -6.51 5.12 -0.70
CA ILE A 126 -5.73 6.08 0.10
C ILE A 126 -6.52 7.37 0.22
N TYR A 127 -7.00 7.89 -0.91
CA TYR A 127 -7.75 9.14 -0.96
C TYR A 127 -9.00 9.11 -0.07
N MET A 128 -9.73 8.00 -0.10
CA MET A 128 -10.89 7.79 0.79
C MET A 128 -10.50 7.74 2.27
N ARG A 129 -9.46 6.95 2.62
CA ARG A 129 -9.03 6.76 4.03
C ARG A 129 -8.55 8.05 4.68
N GLU A 130 -7.94 8.92 3.90
CA GLU A 130 -7.46 10.24 4.34
C GLU A 130 -8.56 11.32 4.29
N GLY A 131 -9.83 10.92 4.08
CA GLY A 131 -10.98 11.81 4.15
C GLY A 131 -11.21 12.67 2.90
N GLY A 132 -10.65 12.28 1.75
CA GLY A 132 -10.86 12.99 0.50
C GLY A 132 -12.25 12.81 -0.08
N GLU A 133 -12.71 13.80 -0.84
CA GLU A 133 -14.02 13.80 -1.48
C GLU A 133 -14.17 12.69 -2.56
N PRO A 134 -15.36 12.09 -2.70
CA PRO A 134 -15.61 11.16 -3.79
C PRO A 134 -15.57 11.87 -5.14
N ILE A 135 -15.25 11.12 -6.20
CA ILE A 135 -15.40 11.61 -7.59
C ILE A 135 -16.88 11.76 -7.91
N GLY A 136 -17.72 10.83 -7.45
CA GLY A 136 -19.15 10.83 -7.69
C GLY A 136 -19.87 9.62 -7.08
N LYS A 137 -21.16 9.49 -7.37
CA LYS A 137 -21.95 8.29 -7.06
C LYS A 137 -21.74 7.21 -8.12
N ILE A 138 -21.74 5.94 -7.73
CA ILE A 138 -21.71 4.83 -8.69
C ILE A 138 -22.96 4.92 -9.59
N ASN A 139 -22.71 5.08 -10.88
CA ASN A 139 -23.74 5.16 -11.91
C ASN A 139 -23.19 4.75 -13.30
N THR A 140 -24.00 4.82 -14.35
CA THR A 140 -23.60 4.44 -15.72
C THR A 140 -22.48 5.31 -16.31
N ASN A 141 -22.28 6.53 -15.80
CA ASN A 141 -21.23 7.46 -16.18
C ASN A 141 -19.94 7.35 -15.35
N THR A 142 -19.85 6.42 -14.39
CA THR A 142 -18.69 6.27 -13.48
C THR A 142 -17.34 6.35 -14.23
N ARG A 143 -17.19 5.61 -15.33
CA ARG A 143 -15.95 5.63 -16.13
C ARG A 143 -15.64 7.00 -16.74
N LYS A 144 -16.65 7.71 -17.24
CA LYS A 144 -16.50 9.04 -17.82
C LYS A 144 -16.11 10.07 -16.74
N GLU A 145 -16.72 9.99 -15.57
CA GLU A 145 -16.40 10.83 -14.41
C GLU A 145 -14.95 10.63 -13.97
N ARG A 146 -14.49 9.37 -13.85
CA ARG A 146 -13.11 9.04 -13.49
C ARG A 146 -12.10 9.54 -14.52
N TYR A 147 -12.41 9.40 -15.81
CA TYR A 147 -11.57 9.94 -16.87
C TYR A 147 -11.52 11.47 -16.86
N ALA A 148 -12.64 12.14 -16.54
CA ALA A 148 -12.66 13.58 -16.34
C ALA A 148 -11.82 13.99 -15.11
N TRP A 149 -11.92 13.26 -14.00
CA TRP A 149 -11.08 13.49 -12.83
C TRP A 149 -9.60 13.35 -13.17
N PHE A 150 -9.21 12.27 -13.86
CA PHE A 150 -7.85 12.02 -14.33
C PHE A 150 -7.26 13.19 -15.13
N LYS A 151 -8.04 13.79 -16.04
CA LYS A 151 -7.58 14.91 -16.87
C LYS A 151 -7.40 16.21 -16.09
N ASN A 152 -8.26 16.44 -15.10
CA ASN A 152 -8.39 17.74 -14.45
C ASN A 152 -7.71 17.79 -13.07
N HIS A 153 -7.35 16.65 -12.50
CA HIS A 153 -6.74 16.55 -11.19
C HIS A 153 -5.20 16.58 -11.29
N ASN A 154 -4.58 17.49 -10.54
CA ASN A 154 -3.13 17.58 -10.40
C ASN A 154 -2.73 17.00 -9.03
N THR A 155 -2.05 15.86 -9.05
CA THR A 155 -1.67 15.11 -7.84
C THR A 155 -0.73 15.89 -6.92
N HIS A 156 0.07 16.82 -7.46
CA HIS A 156 0.97 17.68 -6.67
C HIS A 156 0.25 18.82 -5.96
N ALA A 157 -0.86 19.30 -6.53
CA ALA A 157 -1.66 20.36 -5.92
C ALA A 157 -2.58 19.82 -4.81
N ASP A 158 -2.86 18.53 -4.82
CA ASP A 158 -3.71 17.86 -3.84
C ASP A 158 -2.90 17.40 -2.61
N ASN A 159 -3.29 17.86 -1.41
CA ASN A 159 -2.57 17.54 -0.18
C ASN A 159 -2.60 16.05 0.18
N ILE A 160 -3.71 15.37 -0.10
CA ILE A 160 -3.84 13.93 0.21
C ILE A 160 -2.90 13.15 -0.70
N CYS A 161 -2.95 13.39 -2.00
CA CYS A 161 -2.05 12.75 -2.96
C CYS A 161 -0.59 13.05 -2.61
N ARG A 162 -0.24 14.34 -2.44
CA ARG A 162 1.12 14.78 -2.16
C ARG A 162 1.71 14.17 -0.89
N GLN A 163 0.92 13.95 0.15
CA GLN A 163 1.42 13.44 1.43
C GLN A 163 1.36 11.92 1.53
N ASN A 164 0.38 11.27 0.90
CA ASN A 164 0.01 9.89 1.23
C ASN A 164 0.15 8.89 0.08
N CYS A 165 0.39 9.33 -1.16
CA CYS A 165 0.56 8.42 -2.29
C CYS A 165 1.69 7.41 -1.99
N LEU A 166 1.41 6.11 -2.15
CA LEU A 166 2.41 5.07 -1.89
C LEU A 166 3.42 5.01 -3.03
N ASP A 167 4.66 4.66 -2.71
CA ASP A 167 5.74 4.39 -3.66
C ASP A 167 5.32 3.55 -4.87
N VAL A 168 4.66 2.41 -4.66
CA VAL A 168 4.19 1.56 -5.76
C VAL A 168 3.18 2.27 -6.68
N CYS A 169 2.36 3.17 -6.13
CA CYS A 169 1.41 3.96 -6.92
C CYS A 169 2.12 5.06 -7.72
N ARG A 170 3.14 5.70 -7.12
CA ARG A 170 3.99 6.69 -7.80
C ARG A 170 4.77 6.04 -8.93
N GLU A 171 5.41 4.90 -8.68
CA GLU A 171 6.12 4.12 -9.69
C GLU A 171 5.22 3.74 -10.87
N TYR A 172 3.98 3.29 -10.61
CA TYR A 172 3.00 3.03 -11.66
C TYR A 172 2.70 4.28 -12.51
N ASN A 173 2.40 5.41 -11.85
CA ASN A 173 2.06 6.65 -12.53
C ASN A 173 3.24 7.18 -13.37
N ASN A 174 4.46 7.11 -12.86
CA ASN A 174 5.68 7.52 -13.55
C ASN A 174 5.99 6.61 -14.76
N ALA A 175 5.77 5.30 -14.62
CA ALA A 175 5.95 4.36 -15.72
C ALA A 175 4.96 4.65 -16.86
N TRP A 176 3.70 4.95 -16.52
CA TRP A 176 2.69 5.36 -17.50
C TRP A 176 3.07 6.68 -18.20
N GLU A 177 3.55 7.68 -17.47
CA GLU A 177 3.97 8.96 -18.06
C GLU A 177 5.16 8.78 -19.01
N SER A 178 6.12 7.95 -18.62
CA SER A 178 7.28 7.60 -19.45
C SER A 178 6.84 6.90 -20.74
N TYR A 179 5.92 5.94 -20.63
CA TYR A 179 5.38 5.21 -21.79
C TYR A 179 4.61 6.13 -22.73
N ARG A 180 3.77 7.04 -22.20
CA ARG A 180 3.02 8.01 -23.01
C ARG A 180 3.96 8.99 -23.73
N SER A 181 5.01 9.45 -23.07
CA SER A 181 5.95 10.44 -23.64
C SER A 181 6.86 9.87 -24.72
N ALA A 182 6.97 8.54 -24.80
CA ALA A 182 7.72 7.84 -25.83
C ALA A 182 6.92 7.57 -27.12
N GLN A 183 5.62 7.89 -27.14
CA GLN A 183 4.73 7.77 -28.31
C GLN A 183 4.59 9.09 -29.04
#